data_AF-A0A6G2PWS2-F1
#
_entry.id   AF-A0A6G2PWS2-F1
#
_cell.length_a   1.000
_cell.length_b   1.000
_cell.length_c   1.000
_cell.angle_alpha   90.00
_cell.angle_beta   90.00
_cell.angle_gamma   90.00
#
_symmetry.space_group_name_H-M   'P 1'
#
loop_
_entity.id
_entity.type
_entity.pdbx_description
1 polymer ?
#
loop_
_entity_poly.entity_id
_entity_poly.type
_entity_poly.pdbx_seq_one_letter_code
_entity_poly.pdbx_strand_id
1 'polypeptide(L)' 'ARAVWERLPSAVRQRGRFRLLEAELLLAEGRRAEARAVFDAGFEIADLREGSRELDRVWARLTDEPLPARYDFRMRPDTA' A
#
# COMPACT_ATOMS: atom_id res chain seq x y z
N ALA A 1 -2.99 9.85 14.80
CA ALA A 1 -3.46 8.86 13.81
C ALA A 1 -3.41 7.42 14.33
N ARG A 2 -2.29 6.93 14.89
CA ARG A 2 -2.13 5.53 15.33
C ARG A 2 -3.20 5.04 16.30
N ALA A 3 -3.54 5.85 17.30
CA ALA A 3 -4.53 5.47 18.31
C ALA A 3 -5.93 5.20 17.70
N VAL A 4 -6.28 5.87 16.60
CA VAL A 4 -7.54 5.62 15.88
C VAL A 4 -7.44 4.34 15.06
N TRP A 5 -6.30 4.14 14.39
CA TRP A 5 -6.00 2.91 13.64
C TRP A 5 -6.11 1.65 14.51
N GLU A 6 -5.53 1.66 15.72
CA GLU A 6 -5.59 0.53 16.65
C GLU A 6 -6.99 0.17 17.12
N ARG A 7 -7.89 1.15 17.13
CA ARG A 7 -9.28 0.96 17.56
C ARG A 7 -10.18 0.40 16.46
N LEU A 8 -9.67 0.30 15.22
CA LEU A 8 -10.43 -0.28 14.12
C LEU A 8 -10.60 -1.79 14.32
N PRO A 9 -11.80 -2.35 14.04
CA PRO A 9 -11.99 -3.79 14.02
C PRO A 9 -10.98 -4.49 13.11
N SER A 10 -10.55 -5.70 13.48
CA SER A 10 -9.60 -6.49 12.67
C SER A 10 -10.10 -6.70 11.23
N ALA A 11 -11.39 -6.89 11.04
CA ALA A 11 -12.01 -7.02 9.72
C ALA A 11 -11.87 -5.74 8.86
N VAL A 12 -11.82 -4.56 9.49
CA VAL A 12 -11.62 -3.29 8.78
C VAL A 12 -10.14 -3.10 8.44
N ARG A 13 -9.23 -3.39 9.39
CA ARG A 13 -7.78 -3.29 9.17
C ARG A 13 -7.27 -4.19 8.05
N GLN A 14 -7.93 -5.33 7.84
CA GLN A 14 -7.58 -6.28 6.78
C GLN A 14 -7.98 -5.83 5.36
N ARG A 15 -8.83 -4.81 5.21
CA ARG A 15 -9.20 -4.29 3.88
C ARG A 15 -8.02 -3.57 3.24
N GLY A 16 -7.83 -3.71 1.92
CA GLY A 16 -6.67 -3.17 1.23
C GLY A 16 -6.43 -1.67 1.43
N ARG A 17 -7.50 -0.84 1.39
CA ARG A 17 -7.35 0.61 1.65
C ARG A 17 -6.78 0.90 3.03
N PHE A 18 -7.18 0.13 4.03
CA PHE A 18 -6.70 0.27 5.38
C PHE A 18 -5.26 -0.26 5.47
N ARG A 19 -4.92 -1.37 4.80
CA ARG A 19 -3.52 -1.81 4.68
C ARG A 19 -2.60 -0.75 4.07
N LEU A 20 -3.06 -0.03 3.04
CA LEU A 20 -2.31 1.10 2.50
C LEU A 20 -2.13 2.23 3.53
N LEU A 21 -3.21 2.57 4.25
CA LEU A 21 -3.16 3.56 5.34
C LEU A 21 -2.20 3.14 6.47
N GLU A 22 -2.10 1.84 6.78
CA GLU A 22 -1.14 1.30 7.74
C GLU A 22 0.30 1.58 7.30
N ALA A 23 0.62 1.32 6.03
CA ALA A 23 1.94 1.58 5.47
C ALA A 23 2.29 3.09 5.48
N GLU A 24 1.33 3.95 5.14
CA GLU A 24 1.50 5.41 5.22
C GLU A 24 1.76 5.89 6.66
N LEU A 25 1.04 5.32 7.62
CA LEU A 25 1.19 5.64 9.03
C LEU A 25 2.57 5.20 9.55
N LEU A 26 3.00 3.99 9.23
CA LEU A 26 4.32 3.48 9.58
C LEU A 26 5.43 4.34 8.95
N LEU A 27 5.26 4.78 7.69
CA LEU A 27 6.19 5.73 7.05
C LEU A 27 6.24 7.07 7.78
N ALA A 28 5.10 7.62 8.19
CA ALA A 28 5.06 8.86 8.95
C ALA A 28 5.72 8.75 10.33
N GLU A 29 5.71 7.55 10.92
CA GLU A 29 6.41 7.21 12.17
C GLU A 29 7.90 6.86 11.96
N GLY A 30 8.41 6.90 10.72
CA GLY A 30 9.80 6.52 10.40
C GLY A 30 10.07 5.01 10.38
N ARG A 31 9.02 4.18 10.50
CA ARG A 31 9.09 2.72 10.58
C ARG A 31 9.08 2.08 9.19
N ARG A 32 10.10 2.40 8.39
CA ARG A 32 10.18 2.04 6.96
C ARG A 32 10.15 0.53 6.71
N ALA A 33 10.86 -0.26 7.50
CA ALA A 33 10.91 -1.72 7.35
C ALA A 33 9.54 -2.36 7.57
N GLU A 34 8.80 -1.87 8.57
CA GLU A 34 7.45 -2.37 8.87
C GLU A 34 6.45 -1.95 7.79
N ALA A 35 6.56 -0.73 7.27
CA ALA A 35 5.77 -0.29 6.15
C ALA A 35 6.02 -1.15 4.89
N ARG A 36 7.28 -1.53 4.62
CA ARG A 36 7.64 -2.47 3.54
C ARG A 36 7.02 -3.85 3.76
N ALA A 37 7.05 -4.36 5.00
CA ALA A 37 6.44 -5.65 5.33
C ALA A 37 4.93 -5.71 5.03
N VAL A 38 4.20 -4.59 5.14
CA VAL A 38 2.78 -4.52 4.74
C VAL A 38 2.60 -4.79 3.24
N PHE A 39 3.47 -4.22 2.40
CA PHE A 39 3.47 -4.51 0.97
C PHE A 39 3.94 -5.92 0.66
N ASP A 40 4.93 -6.43 1.38
CA ASP A 40 5.45 -7.79 1.17
C ASP A 40 4.37 -8.85 1.49
N ALA A 41 3.58 -8.64 2.55
CA ALA A 41 2.46 -9.49 2.92
C ALA A 41 1.37 -9.60 1.84
N GLY A 42 1.24 -8.60 0.96
CA GLY A 42 0.21 -8.58 -0.07
C GLY A 42 -1.13 -8.09 0.45
N PHE A 43 -1.82 -7.25 -0.34
CA PHE A 43 -3.21 -6.85 -0.09
C PHE A 43 -3.89 -6.41 -1.39
N GLU A 44 -5.20 -6.53 -1.45
CA GLU A 44 -5.99 -6.12 -2.62
C GLU A 44 -6.88 -4.92 -2.27
N ILE A 45 -6.83 -3.88 -3.12
CA ILE A 45 -7.71 -2.73 -3.04
C ILE A 45 -8.82 -2.93 -4.07
N ALA A 46 -9.98 -3.42 -3.61
CA ALA A 46 -11.10 -3.78 -4.49
C ALA A 46 -11.68 -2.59 -5.30
N ASP A 47 -11.48 -1.36 -4.83
CA ASP A 47 -11.99 -0.12 -5.43
C ASP A 47 -10.87 0.76 -6.02
N LEU A 48 -9.73 0.16 -6.38
CA LEU A 48 -8.64 0.92 -6.98
C LEU A 48 -9.07 1.45 -8.34
N ARG A 49 -9.16 2.78 -8.45
CA ARG A 49 -9.45 3.41 -9.74
C ARG A 49 -8.26 3.24 -10.67
N GLU A 50 -8.55 2.95 -11.93
CA GLU A 50 -7.53 2.95 -12.99
C GLU A 50 -6.76 4.29 -12.97
N GLY A 51 -5.43 4.21 -13.01
CA GLY A 51 -4.56 5.39 -12.92
C GLY A 51 -4.33 5.94 -11.50
N SER A 52 -4.81 5.26 -10.45
CA SER A 52 -4.43 5.54 -9.06
C SER A 52 -2.91 5.42 -8.91
N ARG A 53 -2.29 6.44 -8.29
CA ARG A 53 -0.83 6.52 -8.06
C ARG A 53 -0.48 6.42 -6.58
N GLU A 54 -1.45 6.14 -5.73
CA GLU A 54 -1.28 6.09 -4.29
C GLU A 54 -0.32 4.97 -3.89
N LEU A 55 -0.46 3.78 -4.49
CA LEU A 55 0.47 2.66 -4.29
C LEU A 55 1.90 3.03 -4.76
N ASP A 56 2.03 3.62 -5.96
CA ASP A 56 3.33 4.08 -6.49
C ASP A 56 4.00 5.08 -5.56
N ARG A 57 3.24 6.07 -5.04
CA ARG A 57 3.77 7.12 -4.16
C ARG A 57 4.27 6.57 -2.84
N VAL A 58 3.51 5.67 -2.22
CA VAL A 58 3.90 5.05 -0.96
C VAL A 58 5.10 4.14 -1.17
N TRP A 59 5.12 3.37 -2.25
CA TRP A 59 6.22 2.48 -2.59
C TRP A 59 7.54 3.21 -2.89
N ALA A 60 7.50 4.30 -3.67
CA ALA A 60 8.67 5.14 -3.94
C ALA A 60 9.26 5.76 -2.66
N ARG A 61 8.44 5.94 -1.63
CA ARG A 61 8.91 6.36 -0.30
C ARG A 61 9.51 5.22 0.52
N LEU A 62 9.36 3.96 0.10
CA LEU A 62 9.90 2.77 0.75
C LEU A 62 11.17 2.23 0.08
N THR A 63 11.29 2.39 -1.23
CA THR A 63 12.42 1.88 -2.02
C THR A 63 12.46 2.55 -3.40
N ASP A 64 13.60 2.44 -4.07
CA ASP A 64 13.77 2.83 -5.48
C ASP A 64 13.44 1.68 -6.45
N GLU A 65 13.11 0.49 -5.94
CA GLU A 65 12.66 -0.65 -6.75
C GLU A 65 11.33 -0.34 -7.48
N PRO A 66 11.08 -0.94 -8.65
CA PRO A 66 9.77 -0.84 -9.29
C PRO A 66 8.66 -1.42 -8.41
N LEU A 67 7.45 -0.86 -8.50
CA LEU A 67 6.28 -1.39 -7.81
C LEU A 67 6.05 -2.85 -8.22
N PRO A 68 5.82 -3.79 -7.26
CA PRO A 68 5.56 -5.18 -7.60
C PRO A 68 4.35 -5.33 -8.52
N ALA A 69 4.42 -6.24 -9.50
CA ALA A 69 3.38 -6.41 -10.53
C ALA A 69 1.95 -6.61 -9.98
N ARG A 70 1.81 -7.25 -8.82
CA ARG A 70 0.51 -7.42 -8.12
C ARG A 70 -0.17 -6.11 -7.70
N TYR A 71 0.59 -5.02 -7.66
CA TYR A 71 0.13 -3.67 -7.32
C TYR A 71 0.19 -2.73 -8.54
N ASP A 72 0.81 -3.15 -9.65
CA ASP A 72 0.91 -2.38 -10.89
C ASP A 72 -0.34 -2.63 -11.75
N PHE A 73 -1.46 -2.01 -11.37
CA PHE A 73 -2.73 -2.10 -12.10
C PHE A 73 -2.79 -1.18 -13.32
N ARG A 74 -1.68 -0.52 -13.66
CA ARG A 74 -1.58 0.14 -14.96
C ARG A 74 -1.55 -0.97 -15.98
N MET A 75 -2.53 -1.00 -16.88
CA MET A 75 -2.38 -1.72 -18.15
C MET A 75 -1.11 -1.16 -18.81
N ARG A 76 0.01 -1.88 -18.70
CA ARG A 76 1.16 -1.65 -19.55
C ARG A 76 0.74 -2.22 -20.90
N PRO A 77 0.66 -1.42 -21.98
CA PRO A 77 0.47 -2.00 -23.29
C PRO A 77 1.60 -3.02 -23.50
N ASP A 78 1.23 -4.21 -23.96
CA ASP A 78 2.18 -5.23 -24.37
C ASP A 78 3.02 -4.60 -25.48
N THR A 79 4.26 -4.21 -25.18
CA THR A 79 5.17 -3.72 -26.20
C THR A 79 5.61 -4.95 -26.99
N ALA A 80 4.88 -5.22 -28.07
CA ALA A 80 5.23 -6.18 -29.10
C ALA A 80 6.61 -5.90 -29.73
#